data_AF-A0A351KCQ3-F1
#
_entry.id   AF-A0A351KCQ3-F1
#
_cell.length_a   1.000
_cell.length_b   1.000
_cell.length_c   1.000
_cell.angle_alpha   90.00
_cell.angle_beta   90.00
_cell.angle_gamma   90.00
#
_symmetry.space_group_name_H-M   'P 1'
#
loop_
_entity.id
_entity.type
_entity.pdbx_description
1 polymer ?
#
loop_
_entity_poly.entity_id
_entity_poly.type
_entity_poly.pdbx_seq_one_letter_code
_entity_poly.pdbx_strand_id
1 'polypeptide(L)'
;SKGRQLLDLVPKELKSPELTAQWEQKLSCIAKGTLNKNVFINEMRTYADEVVNEIKESDGKFRPDNLTRNKCPQCGKFMLEVNGKRGKMLVCQDRECGYRRSISRTTNLRCPTCHKKLEIKGEGEGQIFVCSCGYREKLSVFNERRKKERSNLSKREVSNYLREQKKENNEPINTELADALSKLKL
;
A
#
# COMPACT_ATOMS: atom_id res chain seq x y z
N SER A 1 -15.11 -14.12 3.93
CA SER A 1 -14.68 -12.83 4.52
C SER A 1 -14.49 -13.06 6.01
N LYS A 2 -13.38 -12.55 6.57
CA LYS A 2 -12.98 -12.81 7.97
C LYS A 2 -14.10 -12.53 8.99
N GLY A 3 -14.87 -11.46 8.78
CA GLY A 3 -15.98 -11.11 9.67
C GLY A 3 -17.11 -12.15 9.70
N ARG A 4 -17.46 -12.78 8.58
CA ARG A 4 -18.49 -13.83 8.56
C ARG A 4 -18.03 -15.08 9.30
N GLN A 5 -16.79 -15.50 9.10
CA GLN A 5 -16.24 -16.64 9.83
C GLN A 5 -16.20 -16.39 11.35
N LEU A 6 -15.86 -15.16 11.77
CA LEU A 6 -15.90 -14.81 13.18
C LEU A 6 -17.31 -14.84 13.74
N LEU A 7 -18.29 -14.36 12.97
CA LEU A 7 -19.69 -14.54 13.36
C LEU A 7 -19.95 -16.03 13.54
N ASP A 8 -19.70 -16.92 12.60
CA ASP A 8 -20.02 -18.35 12.75
C ASP A 8 -19.46 -19.02 14.03
N LEU A 9 -18.31 -18.54 14.54
CA LEU A 9 -17.65 -19.06 15.75
C LEU A 9 -18.20 -18.51 17.08
N VAL A 10 -18.82 -17.34 17.05
CA VAL A 10 -19.28 -16.63 18.25
C VAL A 10 -20.65 -17.18 18.70
N PRO A 11 -20.93 -17.25 20.02
CA PRO A 11 -22.25 -17.65 20.53
C PRO A 11 -23.39 -16.83 19.95
N LYS A 12 -24.58 -17.44 19.82
CA LYS A 12 -25.75 -16.78 19.24
C LYS A 12 -26.18 -15.55 20.05
N GLU A 13 -26.06 -15.62 21.38
CA GLU A 13 -26.44 -14.53 22.29
C GLU A 13 -25.64 -13.25 22.02
N LEU A 14 -24.33 -13.35 21.80
CA LEU A 14 -23.48 -12.18 21.52
C LEU A 14 -23.83 -11.48 20.19
N LYS A 15 -24.48 -12.18 19.26
CA LYS A 15 -24.91 -11.61 17.97
C LYS A 15 -26.32 -11.05 18.01
N SER A 16 -27.02 -11.29 19.11
CA SER A 16 -28.44 -11.03 19.23
C SER A 16 -28.66 -9.54 19.56
N PRO A 17 -29.63 -8.87 18.90
CA PRO A 17 -29.98 -7.49 19.24
C PRO A 17 -30.58 -7.38 20.64
N GLU A 18 -31.14 -8.46 21.18
CA GLU A 18 -31.75 -8.50 22.52
C GLU A 18 -30.71 -8.24 23.62
N LEU A 19 -29.54 -8.88 23.56
CA LEU A 19 -28.47 -8.65 24.54
C LEU A 19 -28.01 -7.19 24.53
N THR A 20 -27.88 -6.61 23.33
CA THR A 20 -27.50 -5.20 23.16
C THR A 20 -28.56 -4.28 23.77
N ALA A 21 -29.85 -4.56 23.54
CA ALA A 21 -30.94 -3.79 24.12
C ALA A 21 -30.94 -3.84 25.65
N GLN A 22 -30.65 -5.01 26.24
CA GLN A 22 -30.54 -5.15 27.71
C GLN A 22 -29.38 -4.33 28.27
N TRP A 23 -28.24 -4.29 27.59
CA TRP A 23 -27.09 -3.49 28.04
C TRP A 23 -27.40 -1.99 28.00
N GLU A 24 -28.00 -1.50 26.92
CA GLU A 24 -28.38 -0.09 26.80
C GLU A 24 -29.41 0.33 27.86
N GLN A 25 -30.35 -0.56 28.21
CA GLN A 25 -31.26 -0.34 29.32
C GLN A 25 -30.52 -0.25 30.67
N LYS A 26 -29.61 -1.19 30.95
CA LYS A 26 -28.80 -1.15 32.19
C LYS A 26 -27.92 0.10 32.26
N LEU A 27 -27.30 0.49 31.15
CA LEU A 27 -26.52 1.72 31.04
C LEU A 27 -27.39 2.97 31.31
N SER A 28 -28.61 2.98 30.79
CA SER A 28 -29.58 4.06 31.05
C SER A 28 -29.99 4.13 32.53
N CYS A 29 -30.15 2.99 33.21
CA CYS A 29 -30.41 2.93 34.64
C CYS A 29 -29.23 3.44 35.47
N ILE A 30 -27.99 3.10 35.08
CA ILE A 30 -26.77 3.62 35.73
C ILE A 30 -26.70 5.14 35.56
N ALA A 31 -26.98 5.67 34.36
CA ALA A 31 -27.01 7.10 34.11
C ALA A 31 -28.05 7.85 34.97
N LYS A 32 -29.19 7.20 35.25
CA LYS A 32 -30.23 7.70 36.16
C LYS A 32 -29.90 7.51 37.65
N GLY A 33 -28.80 6.83 37.99
CA GLY A 33 -28.40 6.54 39.36
C GLY A 33 -29.19 5.41 40.04
N THR A 34 -30.04 4.67 39.30
CA THR A 34 -30.86 3.59 39.88
C THR A 34 -30.12 2.25 39.97
N LEU A 35 -29.00 2.10 39.26
CA LEU A 35 -28.21 0.86 39.24
C LEU A 35 -26.74 1.15 39.52
N ASN A 36 -26.11 0.31 40.33
CA ASN A 36 -24.70 0.47 40.69
C ASN A 36 -23.79 0.01 39.54
N LYS A 37 -22.94 0.92 39.06
CA LYS A 37 -21.95 0.67 38.01
C LYS A 37 -21.05 -0.55 38.31
N ASN A 38 -20.66 -0.76 39.57
CA ASN A 38 -19.74 -1.84 39.93
C ASN A 38 -20.37 -3.22 39.74
N VAL A 39 -21.67 -3.35 40.02
CA VAL A 39 -22.43 -4.59 39.80
C VAL A 39 -22.46 -4.91 38.32
N PHE A 40 -22.81 -3.91 37.48
CA PHE A 40 -22.80 -4.07 36.03
C PHE A 40 -21.43 -4.46 35.47
N ILE A 41 -20.34 -3.83 35.92
CA ILE A 41 -18.99 -4.17 35.45
C ILE A 41 -18.62 -5.61 35.83
N ASN A 42 -18.99 -6.05 37.04
CA ASN A 42 -18.72 -7.43 37.46
C ASN A 42 -19.51 -8.43 36.61
N GLU A 43 -20.80 -8.17 36.36
CA GLU A 43 -21.62 -8.99 35.44
C GLU A 43 -20.98 -9.10 34.04
N MET A 44 -20.49 -7.98 33.49
CA MET A 44 -19.85 -7.97 32.17
C MET A 44 -18.53 -8.76 32.14
N ARG A 45 -17.77 -8.75 33.24
CA ARG A 45 -16.54 -9.55 33.37
C ARG A 45 -16.86 -11.04 33.43
N THR A 46 -17.82 -11.43 34.27
CA THR A 46 -18.26 -12.82 34.38
C THR A 46 -18.78 -13.35 33.04
N TYR A 47 -19.63 -12.58 32.37
CA TYR A 47 -20.13 -12.95 31.04
C TYR A 47 -19.01 -13.05 30.00
N ALA A 48 -18.03 -12.15 30.01
CA ALA A 48 -16.89 -12.23 29.09
C ALA A 48 -16.04 -13.49 29.35
N ASP A 49 -15.84 -13.87 30.61
CA ASP A 49 -15.10 -15.08 30.97
C ASP A 49 -15.84 -16.35 30.52
N GLU A 50 -17.16 -16.40 30.71
CA GLU A 50 -18.02 -17.50 30.23
C GLU A 50 -17.93 -17.67 28.71
N VAL A 51 -18.13 -16.59 27.95
CA VAL A 51 -18.05 -16.62 26.47
C VAL A 51 -16.66 -17.05 25.99
N VAL A 52 -15.59 -16.58 26.65
CA VAL A 52 -14.22 -16.96 26.28
C VAL A 52 -13.97 -18.45 26.55
N ASN A 53 -14.49 -18.99 27.66
CA ASN A 53 -14.35 -20.41 27.99
C ASN A 53 -15.14 -21.28 27.02
N GLU A 54 -16.38 -20.90 26.68
CA GLU A 54 -17.18 -21.59 25.67
C GLU A 54 -16.45 -21.66 24.32
N ILE A 55 -15.84 -20.55 23.88
CA ILE A 55 -15.10 -20.52 22.60
C ILE A 55 -13.83 -21.39 22.67
N LYS A 56 -13.13 -21.43 23.81
CA LYS A 56 -11.94 -22.29 23.99
C LYS A 56 -12.28 -23.77 23.93
N GLU A 57 -13.43 -24.16 24.46
CA GLU A 57 -13.93 -25.54 24.44
C GLU A 57 -14.55 -25.90 23.09
N SER A 58 -15.03 -24.89 22.33
CA SER A 58 -15.58 -25.11 21.00
C SER A 58 -14.51 -25.55 19.98
N ASP A 59 -14.86 -26.49 19.11
CA ASP A 59 -14.01 -27.01 18.03
C ASP A 59 -13.91 -26.09 16.79
N GLY A 60 -14.32 -24.83 16.94
CA GLY A 60 -14.43 -23.87 15.86
C GLY A 60 -13.08 -23.54 15.22
N LYS A 61 -12.81 -24.03 14.00
CA LYS A 61 -11.57 -23.75 13.27
C LYS A 61 -11.68 -22.49 12.43
N PHE A 62 -11.03 -21.40 12.86
CA PHE A 62 -10.84 -20.20 12.03
C PHE A 62 -9.86 -20.49 10.89
N ARG A 63 -10.29 -20.28 9.64
CA ARG A 63 -9.45 -20.50 8.45
C ARG A 63 -9.11 -19.19 7.77
N PRO A 64 -7.82 -18.80 7.68
CA PRO A 64 -7.44 -17.60 6.95
C PRO A 64 -7.82 -17.72 5.46
N ASP A 65 -8.74 -16.87 4.99
CA ASP A 65 -9.15 -16.79 3.56
C ASP A 65 -7.97 -16.49 2.62
N ASN A 66 -6.85 -15.98 3.14
CA ASN A 66 -5.71 -15.48 2.38
C ASN A 66 -4.49 -16.42 2.39
N LEU A 67 -4.69 -17.70 2.69
CA LEU A 67 -3.62 -18.69 2.65
C LEU A 67 -3.21 -18.99 1.20
N THR A 68 -1.90 -18.91 0.92
CA THR A 68 -1.33 -19.23 -0.40
C THR A 68 -0.61 -20.57 -0.37
N ARG A 69 -0.39 -21.15 -1.55
CA ARG A 69 0.41 -22.40 -1.71
C ARG A 69 1.93 -22.17 -1.56
N ASN A 70 2.36 -20.91 -1.38
CA ASN A 70 3.77 -20.58 -1.21
C ASN A 70 4.23 -20.95 0.21
N LYS A 71 5.32 -21.69 0.32
CA LYS A 71 5.93 -22.06 1.60
C LYS A 71 6.95 -21.00 2.03
N CYS A 72 6.99 -20.73 3.32
CA CYS A 72 8.01 -19.88 3.92
C CYS A 72 9.38 -20.57 3.83
N PRO A 73 10.43 -19.90 3.32
CA PRO A 73 11.77 -20.49 3.23
C PRO A 73 12.42 -20.71 4.60
N GLN A 74 11.95 -20.05 5.65
CA GLN A 74 12.54 -20.17 7.00
C GLN A 74 11.89 -21.26 7.86
N CYS A 75 10.57 -21.44 7.79
CA CYS A 75 9.84 -22.38 8.64
C CYS A 75 9.02 -23.43 7.90
N GLY A 76 8.97 -23.40 6.56
CA GLY A 76 8.23 -24.35 5.74
C GLY A 76 6.70 -24.23 5.78
N LYS A 77 6.13 -23.44 6.70
CA LYS A 77 4.68 -23.16 6.80
C LYS A 77 4.18 -22.35 5.61
N PHE A 78 2.88 -22.40 5.34
CA PHE A 78 2.27 -21.62 4.26
C PHE A 78 2.33 -20.11 4.53
N MET A 79 2.38 -19.32 3.46
CA MET A 79 2.38 -17.88 3.52
C MET A 79 0.98 -17.31 3.24
N LEU A 80 0.68 -16.17 3.85
CA LEU A 80 -0.54 -15.39 3.71
C LEU A 80 -0.34 -14.24 2.72
N GLU A 81 -1.26 -14.06 1.76
CA GLU A 81 -1.29 -12.88 0.89
C GLU A 81 -1.92 -11.70 1.61
N VAL A 82 -1.22 -10.57 1.66
CA VAL A 82 -1.66 -9.33 2.29
C VAL A 82 -1.56 -8.18 1.29
N ASN A 83 -2.68 -7.50 1.08
CA ASN A 83 -2.73 -6.26 0.30
C ASN A 83 -2.34 -5.09 1.20
N GLY A 84 -1.19 -4.46 0.93
CA GLY A 84 -0.76 -3.22 1.58
C GLY A 84 -1.03 -2.00 0.71
N LYS A 85 -0.83 -0.80 1.28
CA LYS A 85 -0.98 0.49 0.55
C LYS A 85 -0.09 0.60 -0.68
N ARG A 86 1.08 -0.05 -0.66
CA ARG A 86 2.11 0.02 -1.70
C ARG A 86 2.13 -1.20 -2.61
N GLY A 87 1.21 -2.15 -2.47
CA GLY A 87 1.16 -3.38 -3.28
C GLY A 87 0.97 -4.64 -2.43
N LYS A 88 1.19 -5.80 -3.04
CA LYS A 88 0.90 -7.11 -2.45
C LYS A 88 2.13 -7.74 -1.83
N MET A 89 1.95 -8.40 -0.69
CA MET A 89 3.02 -9.06 0.06
C MET A 89 2.59 -10.47 0.49
N LEU A 90 3.54 -11.39 0.58
CA LEU A 90 3.40 -12.65 1.28
C LEU A 90 4.00 -12.49 2.68
N VAL A 91 3.24 -12.85 3.69
CA VAL A 91 3.67 -12.84 5.10
C VAL A 91 3.56 -14.25 5.63
N CYS A 92 4.56 -14.73 6.39
CA CYS A 92 4.47 -16.03 7.01
C CYS A 92 3.20 -16.16 7.88
N GLN A 93 2.54 -17.33 7.84
CA GLN A 93 1.41 -17.60 8.73
C GLN A 93 1.82 -17.54 10.20
N ASP A 94 3.05 -17.94 10.49
CA ASP A 94 3.60 -17.92 11.83
C ASP A 94 4.12 -16.53 12.19
N ARG A 95 3.59 -15.98 13.30
CA ARG A 95 3.97 -14.66 13.80
C ARG A 95 5.38 -14.66 14.41
N GLU A 96 5.86 -15.80 14.91
CA GLU A 96 7.21 -15.91 15.48
C GLU A 96 8.29 -15.90 14.39
N CYS A 97 8.01 -16.54 13.24
CA CYS A 97 8.93 -16.54 12.10
C CYS A 97 9.09 -15.14 11.48
N GLY A 98 7.99 -14.40 11.33
CA GLY A 98 8.03 -13.00 10.88
C GLY A 98 8.47 -12.76 9.43
N TYR A 99 8.79 -13.79 8.63
CA TYR A 99 9.23 -13.65 7.24
C TYR A 99 8.20 -12.93 6.35
N ARG A 100 8.68 -12.00 5.51
CA ARG A 100 7.84 -11.20 4.60
C ARG A 100 8.53 -11.05 3.25
N ARG A 101 7.76 -11.17 2.18
CA ARG A 101 8.20 -11.06 0.80
C ARG A 101 7.25 -10.19 0.00
N SER A 102 7.74 -9.17 -0.69
CA SER A 102 6.89 -8.36 -1.57
C SER A 102 6.66 -9.06 -2.91
N ILE A 103 5.40 -9.26 -3.32
CA ILE A 103 5.07 -9.77 -4.65
C ILE A 103 5.02 -8.63 -5.66
N SER A 104 4.35 -7.54 -5.27
CA SER A 104 4.20 -6.35 -6.10
C SER A 104 4.39 -5.09 -5.28
N ARG A 105 5.04 -4.09 -5.89
CA ARG A 105 5.17 -2.76 -5.31
C ARG A 105 4.86 -1.69 -6.35
N THR A 106 3.95 -0.78 -6.04
CA THR A 106 3.72 0.41 -6.85
C THR A 106 4.91 1.35 -6.69
N THR A 107 5.49 1.78 -7.82
CA THR A 107 6.60 2.72 -7.84
C THR A 107 6.13 4.10 -8.30
N ASN A 108 6.94 5.13 -8.05
CA ASN A 108 6.67 6.49 -8.57
C ASN A 108 7.12 6.66 -10.02
N LEU A 109 7.63 5.60 -10.66
CA LEU A 109 8.05 5.61 -12.04
C LEU A 109 6.83 5.67 -12.97
N ARG A 110 6.98 6.43 -14.05
CA ARG A 110 5.92 6.71 -15.02
C ARG A 110 6.13 5.84 -16.26
N CYS A 111 5.06 5.25 -16.75
CA CYS A 111 5.06 4.51 -18.01
C CYS A 111 5.44 5.44 -19.18
N PRO A 112 6.32 5.03 -20.11
CA PRO A 112 6.68 5.84 -21.27
C PRO A 112 5.52 6.02 -22.26
N THR A 113 4.55 5.11 -22.28
CA THR A 113 3.42 5.15 -23.22
C THR A 113 2.22 5.96 -22.69
N CYS A 114 1.89 5.83 -21.40
CA CYS A 114 0.65 6.40 -20.84
C CYS A 114 0.84 7.24 -19.57
N HIS A 115 2.08 7.40 -19.09
CA HIS A 115 2.42 8.16 -17.89
C HIS A 115 1.71 7.75 -16.58
N LYS A 116 1.02 6.60 -16.55
CA LYS A 116 0.51 6.00 -15.30
C LYS A 116 1.68 5.43 -14.48
N LYS A 117 1.46 5.24 -13.18
CA LYS A 117 2.46 4.67 -12.27
C LYS A 117 2.72 3.21 -12.60
N LEU A 118 3.98 2.81 -12.59
CA LEU A 118 4.41 1.44 -12.83
C LEU A 118 4.42 0.61 -11.55
N GLU A 119 4.00 -0.65 -11.65
CA GLU A 119 4.14 -1.65 -10.59
C GLU A 119 5.34 -2.54 -10.88
N ILE A 120 6.22 -2.75 -9.90
CA ILE A 120 7.28 -3.76 -10.01
C ILE A 120 6.77 -5.08 -9.44
N LYS A 121 6.95 -6.17 -10.18
CA LYS A 121 6.57 -7.54 -9.80
C LYS A 121 7.80 -8.45 -9.84
N GLY A 122 7.87 -9.42 -8.95
CA GLY A 122 8.95 -10.42 -8.90
C GLY A 122 10.03 -10.13 -7.86
N GLU A 123 11.08 -10.95 -7.87
CA GLU A 123 12.21 -10.86 -6.93
C GLU A 123 13.56 -10.85 -7.63
N GLY A 124 14.52 -10.18 -6.99
CA GLY A 124 15.90 -10.10 -7.46
C GLY A 124 16.00 -9.44 -8.84
N GLU A 125 16.84 -10.03 -9.69
CA GLU A 125 17.12 -9.54 -11.05
C GLU A 125 15.97 -9.82 -12.03
N GLY A 126 15.09 -10.77 -11.70
CA GLY A 126 13.91 -11.11 -12.49
C GLY A 126 12.73 -10.14 -12.32
N GLN A 127 12.93 -9.00 -11.68
CA GLN A 127 11.89 -8.00 -11.47
C GLN A 127 11.44 -7.34 -12.78
N ILE A 128 10.13 -7.14 -12.93
CA ILE A 128 9.52 -6.55 -14.13
C ILE A 128 8.60 -5.41 -13.71
N PHE A 129 8.76 -4.26 -14.35
CA PHE A 129 7.80 -3.16 -14.30
C PHE A 129 6.62 -3.47 -15.21
N VAL A 130 5.41 -3.37 -14.68
CA VAL A 130 4.15 -3.60 -15.39
C VAL A 130 3.27 -2.37 -15.25
N CYS A 131 2.73 -1.89 -16.37
CA CYS A 131 1.73 -0.84 -16.41
C CYS A 131 0.34 -1.42 -16.66
N SER A 132 -0.70 -0.71 -16.24
CA SER A 132 -2.09 -1.03 -16.58
C SER A 132 -2.40 -0.94 -18.08
N CYS A 133 -1.59 -0.24 -18.88
CA CYS A 133 -1.73 -0.20 -20.34
C CYS A 133 -1.10 -1.41 -21.06
N GLY A 134 -0.57 -2.40 -20.33
CA GLY A 134 0.10 -3.59 -20.91
C GLY A 134 1.62 -3.45 -21.12
N TYR A 135 2.19 -2.26 -20.89
CA TYR A 135 3.64 -2.05 -20.93
C TYR A 135 4.35 -2.92 -19.89
N ARG A 136 5.39 -3.66 -20.31
CA ARG A 136 6.20 -4.53 -19.46
C ARG A 136 7.68 -4.33 -19.76
N GLU A 137 8.50 -4.10 -18.75
CA GLU A 137 9.95 -3.88 -18.91
C GLU A 137 10.72 -4.55 -17.77
N LYS A 138 11.77 -5.30 -18.09
CA LYS A 138 12.66 -5.92 -17.09
C LYS A 138 13.45 -4.85 -16.35
N LEU A 139 13.76 -5.09 -15.07
CA LEU A 139 14.52 -4.17 -14.23
C LEU A 139 15.90 -3.85 -14.81
N SER A 140 16.59 -4.83 -15.39
CA SER A 140 17.90 -4.66 -16.04
C SER A 140 17.83 -3.66 -17.20
N VAL A 141 16.91 -3.90 -18.14
CA VAL A 141 16.67 -3.03 -19.30
C VAL A 141 16.27 -1.63 -18.88
N PHE A 142 15.39 -1.51 -17.88
CA PHE A 142 14.99 -0.23 -17.32
C PHE A 142 16.19 0.55 -16.74
N ASN A 143 17.08 -0.11 -15.99
CA ASN A 143 18.26 0.51 -15.40
C ASN A 143 19.26 0.95 -16.47
N GLU A 144 19.47 0.15 -17.51
CA GLU A 144 20.32 0.52 -18.65
C GLU A 144 19.76 1.72 -19.41
N ARG A 145 18.46 1.73 -19.70
CA ARG A 145 17.78 2.86 -20.33
C ARG A 145 17.93 4.13 -19.48
N ARG A 146 17.73 4.03 -18.17
CA ARG A 146 17.93 5.15 -17.24
C ARG A 146 19.36 5.64 -17.17
N LYS A 147 20.36 4.76 -17.28
CA LYS A 147 21.78 5.16 -17.34
C LYS A 147 22.05 5.96 -18.62
N LYS A 148 21.54 5.52 -19.77
CA LYS A 148 21.64 6.23 -21.06
C LYS A 148 20.85 7.55 -21.08
N GLU A 149 19.70 7.61 -20.42
CA GLU A 149 18.91 8.85 -20.32
C GLU A 149 19.58 9.87 -19.39
N ARG A 150 20.28 9.45 -18.32
CA ARG A 150 21.02 10.36 -17.43
C ARG A 150 22.23 11.01 -18.08
N SER A 151 22.81 10.40 -19.12
CA SER A 151 23.87 11.03 -19.92
C SER A 151 23.32 12.07 -20.92
N ASN A 152 22.01 12.07 -21.18
CA ASN A 152 21.37 13.10 -21.99
C ASN A 152 20.98 14.27 -21.08
N LEU A 153 21.59 15.43 -21.34
CA LEU A 153 21.46 16.68 -20.58
C LEU A 153 20.05 16.92 -20.02
N SER A 154 19.95 17.20 -18.71
CA SER A 154 18.66 17.46 -18.10
C SER A 154 18.07 18.77 -18.64
N LYS A 155 16.73 18.87 -18.77
CA LYS A 155 16.08 20.13 -19.18
C LYS A 155 16.51 21.33 -18.33
N ARG A 156 16.93 21.08 -17.08
CA ARG A 156 17.44 22.09 -16.16
C ARG A 156 18.85 22.54 -16.57
N GLU A 157 19.73 21.63 -16.96
CA GLU A 157 21.04 21.94 -17.54
C GLU A 157 20.90 22.69 -18.86
N VAL A 158 20.00 22.26 -19.75
CA VAL A 158 19.72 22.99 -21.00
C VAL A 158 19.17 24.39 -20.70
N SER A 159 18.29 24.53 -19.72
CA SER A 159 17.76 25.86 -19.33
C SER A 159 18.80 26.76 -18.66
N ASN A 160 19.75 26.18 -17.92
CA ASN A 160 20.87 26.91 -17.33
C ASN A 160 21.85 27.33 -18.42
N TYR A 161 22.20 26.43 -19.33
CA TYR A 161 23.03 26.72 -20.50
C TYR A 161 22.43 27.82 -21.39
N LEU A 162 21.12 27.77 -21.70
CA LEU A 162 20.43 28.84 -22.43
C LEU A 162 20.38 30.16 -21.65
N ARG A 163 20.39 30.13 -20.31
CA ARG A 163 20.48 31.33 -19.47
C ARG A 163 21.91 31.87 -19.41
N GLU A 164 22.91 31.00 -19.44
CA GLU A 164 24.33 31.36 -19.49
C GLU A 164 24.68 31.99 -20.83
N GLN A 165 24.25 31.41 -21.96
CA GLN A 165 24.38 32.04 -23.28
C GLN A 165 23.71 33.42 -23.33
N LYS A 166 22.53 33.58 -22.70
CA LYS A 166 21.85 34.88 -22.62
C LYS A 166 22.56 35.90 -21.73
N LYS A 167 23.39 35.46 -20.79
CA LYS A 167 24.20 36.32 -19.92
C LYS A 167 25.54 36.70 -20.57
N GLU A 168 26.12 35.80 -21.35
CA GLU A 168 27.32 36.06 -22.16
C GLU A 168 27.02 37.00 -23.34
N ASN A 169 25.80 36.95 -23.92
CA ASN A 169 25.31 37.89 -24.93
C ASN A 169 24.90 39.28 -24.36
N ASN A 170 25.63 39.79 -23.38
CA ASN A 170 25.58 41.22 -23.01
C ASN A 170 26.38 42.11 -23.97
N GLU A 171 26.97 41.52 -25.01
CA GLU A 171 27.31 42.23 -26.24
C GLU A 171 26.34 41.76 -27.33
N PRO A 172 25.71 42.68 -28.08
CA PRO A 172 24.72 42.31 -29.08
C PRO A 172 25.40 41.42 -30.12
N ILE A 173 24.83 40.24 -30.37
CA ILE A 173 25.12 39.45 -31.58
C ILE A 173 24.72 40.35 -32.74
N ASN A 174 25.71 41.08 -33.25
CA ASN A 174 25.55 41.91 -34.42
C ASN A 174 25.42 40.94 -35.58
N THR A 175 24.17 40.68 -35.91
CA THR A 175 23.73 39.78 -36.95
C THR A 175 24.21 40.36 -38.25
N GLU A 176 25.06 39.66 -38.98
CA GLU A 176 25.47 40.02 -40.35
C GLU A 176 24.24 40.32 -41.25
N LEU A 177 23.10 39.73 -40.91
CA LEU A 177 21.78 40.01 -41.49
C LEU A 177 21.22 41.41 -41.15
N ALA A 178 21.39 41.92 -39.93
CA ALA A 178 20.97 43.27 -39.55
C ALA A 178 21.83 44.35 -40.22
N ASP A 179 23.13 44.10 -40.38
CA ASP A 179 24.04 44.99 -41.12
C ASP A 179 23.79 44.97 -42.64
N ALA A 180 23.29 43.87 -43.19
CA ALA A 180 22.88 43.79 -44.59
C ALA A 180 21.55 44.55 -44.84
N LEU A 181 20.62 44.50 -43.88
CA LEU A 181 19.32 45.16 -43.98
C LEU A 181 19.39 46.67 -43.73
N SER A 182 20.31 47.15 -42.89
CA SER A 182 20.49 48.58 -42.63
C SER A 182 21.06 49.35 -43.83
N LYS A 183 21.72 48.66 -44.76
CA LYS A 183 22.30 49.23 -46.00
C LYS A 183 21.34 49.24 -47.19
N LEU A 184 20.17 48.59 -47.08
CA LEU A 184 19.11 48.66 -48.07
C LEU A 184 18.29 49.93 -47.85
N LYS A 185 18.61 51.01 -48.59
CA LYS A 185 17.73 52.17 -48.72
C LYS A 185 16.66 51.86 -49.77
N LEU A 186 15.39 51.89 -49.36
CA LEU A 186 14.23 51.99 -50.26
C LEU A 186 14.16 53.40 -50.86
#